data_AF-A0A8S3HPY4-F1
#
_entry.id   AF-A0A8S3HPY4-F1
#
_cell.length_a   1.000
_cell.length_b   1.000
_cell.length_c   1.000
_cell.angle_alpha   90.00
_cell.angle_beta   90.00
_cell.angle_gamma   90.00
#
_symmetry.space_group_name_H-M   'P 1'
#
loop_
_entity.id
_entity.type
_entity.pdbx_description
1 polymer ?
#
loop_
_entity_poly.entity_id
_entity_poly.type
_entity_poly.pdbx_seq_one_letter_code
_entity_poly.pdbx_strand_id
1 'polypeptide(L)' 'MIRKWLKEGRVYRFGHDGGRETNNFTQLVWHASREIGVGRARSADGNWWYGVVVFDPPGNIPNQYAQHVTLPRT' A
#
# COMPACT_ATOMS: atom_id res chain seq x y z
N MET A 1 5.45 9.54 -4.00
CA MET A 1 4.51 8.77 -3.15
C MET A 1 4.58 7.28 -3.45
N ILE A 2 3.98 6.77 -4.54
CA ILE A 2 3.92 5.33 -4.87
C ILE A 2 5.29 4.64 -4.93
N ARG A 3 6.30 5.27 -5.55
CA ARG A 3 7.67 4.71 -5.58
C ARG A 3 8.29 4.54 -4.18
N LYS A 4 7.90 5.37 -3.21
CA LYS A 4 8.36 5.24 -1.82
C LYS A 4 7.69 4.04 -1.17
N TRP A 5 6.38 3.89 -1.34
CA TRP A 5 5.61 2.76 -0.83
C TRP A 5 6.10 1.42 -1.41
N LEU A 6 6.35 1.33 -2.72
CA LEU A 6 6.91 0.12 -3.34
C LEU A 6 8.28 -0.29 -2.76
N LYS A 7 9.09 0.67 -2.26
CA LYS A 7 10.38 0.35 -1.63
C LYS A 7 10.23 -0.33 -0.27
N GLU A 8 9.10 -0.17 0.41
CA GLU A 8 8.81 -0.87 1.67
C GLU A 8 8.78 -2.40 1.48
N GLY A 9 8.41 -2.88 0.28
CA GLY A 9 8.43 -4.29 -0.06
C GLY A 9 9.82 -4.96 0.08
N ARG A 10 10.90 -4.19 0.13
CA ARG A 10 12.26 -4.69 0.38
C ARG A 10 12.46 -5.29 1.76
N VAL A 11 11.70 -4.82 2.75
CA VAL A 11 11.76 -5.29 4.15
C VAL A 11 10.52 -6.12 4.52
N TYR A 12 9.59 -6.32 3.58
CA TYR A 12 8.41 -7.15 3.82
C TYR A 12 8.77 -8.64 3.81
N ARG A 13 8.24 -9.36 4.81
CA ARG A 13 8.41 -10.81 4.96
C ARG A 13 7.15 -11.51 4.46
N PHE A 14 7.22 -12.04 3.25
CA PHE A 14 6.12 -12.81 2.65
C PHE A 14 5.72 -14.01 3.54
N GLY A 15 4.42 -14.33 3.53
CA GLY A 15 3.85 -15.38 4.38
C GLY A 15 3.54 -14.96 5.82
N HIS A 16 3.81 -13.70 6.18
CA HIS A 16 3.48 -13.12 7.49
C HIS A 16 2.64 -11.86 7.34
N ASP A 17 1.98 -11.45 8.43
CA ASP A 17 1.26 -10.20 8.48
C ASP A 17 2.19 -8.98 8.29
N GLY A 18 1.64 -7.93 7.70
CA GLY A 18 2.33 -6.66 7.51
C GLY A 18 2.53 -5.89 8.82
N GLY A 19 3.48 -4.96 8.80
CA GLY A 19 3.78 -4.08 9.93
C GLY A 19 3.72 -2.61 9.51
N ARG A 20 3.96 -1.71 10.47
CA ARG A 20 3.91 -0.25 10.24
C ARG A 20 4.80 0.20 9.08
N GLU A 21 5.95 -0.45 8.89
CA GLU A 21 6.92 -0.09 7.86
C GLU A 21 6.55 -0.57 6.46
N THR A 22 5.64 -1.54 6.35
CA THR A 22 5.25 -2.21 5.09
C THR A 22 3.78 -2.05 4.76
N ASN A 23 3.06 -1.24 5.54
CA ASN A 23 1.62 -1.06 5.45
C ASN A 23 1.19 -0.48 4.09
N ASN A 24 1.96 0.47 3.53
CA ASN A 24 1.58 1.05 2.24
C ASN A 24 1.89 0.07 1.10
N PHE A 25 3.02 -0.63 1.16
CA PHE A 25 3.34 -1.67 0.18
C PHE A 25 2.27 -2.77 0.14
N THR A 26 1.91 -3.32 1.30
CA THR A 26 0.95 -4.42 1.41
C THR A 26 -0.43 -4.03 0.87
N GLN A 27 -0.89 -2.79 1.11
CA GLN A 27 -2.12 -2.29 0.49
C GLN A 27 -1.99 -2.13 -1.03
N LEU A 28 -0.86 -1.65 -1.53
CA LEU A 28 -0.65 -1.44 -2.97
C LEU A 28 -0.73 -2.72 -3.79
N VAL A 29 -0.26 -3.84 -3.22
CA VAL A 29 -0.19 -5.13 -3.93
C VAL A 29 -1.27 -6.12 -3.46
N TRP A 30 -2.24 -5.65 -2.67
CA TRP A 30 -3.28 -6.50 -2.11
C TRP A 30 -4.15 -7.11 -3.22
N HIS A 31 -4.05 -8.43 -3.42
CA HIS A 31 -4.66 -9.12 -4.55
C HIS A 31 -6.18 -8.90 -4.69
N ALA A 32 -6.91 -8.72 -3.58
CA ALA A 32 -8.36 -8.54 -3.60
C ALA A 32 -8.82 -7.11 -3.92
N SER A 33 -7.97 -6.10 -3.77
CA SER A 33 -8.34 -4.72 -4.12
C SER A 33 -8.49 -4.60 -5.65
N ARG A 34 -9.58 -3.98 -6.09
CA ARG A 34 -9.98 -3.89 -7.51
C ARG A 34 -10.00 -2.47 -8.03
N GLU A 35 -10.34 -1.53 -7.17
CA GLU A 35 -10.51 -0.13 -7.54
C GLU A 35 -9.61 0.75 -6.68
N ILE A 36 -9.19 1.87 -7.26
CA ILE A 36 -8.44 2.89 -6.55
C ILE A 36 -9.02 4.28 -6.81
N GLY A 37 -9.13 5.07 -5.75
CA GLY A 37 -9.38 6.51 -5.80
C GLY A 37 -8.10 7.26 -5.45
N VAL A 38 -7.72 8.26 -6.24
CA VAL A 38 -6.51 9.06 -6.01
C VAL A 38 -6.86 10.53 -5.88
N GLY A 39 -6.48 11.15 -4.77
CA GLY A 39 -6.62 12.57 -4.52
C GLY A 39 -5.26 13.21 -4.26
N ARG A 40 -5.09 14.47 -4.70
CA ARG A 40 -3.95 15.30 -4.27
C ARG A 40 -4.40 16.71 -3.96
N ALA A 41 -3.77 17.31 -2.95
CA ALA A 41 -3.95 18.70 -2.58
C ALA A 41 -2.59 19.34 -2.27
N ARG A 42 -2.52 20.65 -2.42
CA ARG A 42 -1.35 21.45 -2.00
C ARG A 42 -1.72 22.19 -0.71
N SER A 43 -0.79 22.32 0.22
CA SER A 43 -0.99 23.16 1.41
C SER A 43 -1.25 24.62 1.03
N ALA A 44 -1.95 25.35 1.90
CA ALA A 44 -2.28 26.76 1.66
C ALA A 44 -1.03 27.64 1.48
N ASP A 45 0.06 27.33 2.20
CA ASP A 45 1.36 27.98 2.07
C ASP A 45 2.17 27.52 0.84
N GLY A 46 1.68 26.53 0.10
CA GLY A 46 2.31 26.00 -1.10
C GLY A 46 3.50 25.07 -0.87
N ASN A 47 3.91 24.79 0.37
CA ASN A 47 5.13 24.06 0.68
C ASN A 47 4.98 22.53 0.59
N TRP A 48 3.76 22.01 0.76
CA TRP A 48 3.50 20.59 0.85
C TRP A 48 2.50 20.10 -0.18
N TRP A 49 2.73 18.89 -0.66
CA TRP A 49 1.77 18.12 -1.42
C TRP A 49 1.27 16.95 -0.57
N TYR A 50 -0.04 16.86 -0.43
CA TYR A 50 -0.72 15.73 0.17
C TYR A 50 -1.26 14.85 -0.95
N GLY A 51 -0.99 13.55 -0.86
CA GLY A 51 -1.58 12.56 -1.73
C GLY A 51 -2.29 11.52 -0.89
N VAL A 52 -3.49 11.15 -1.32
CA VAL A 52 -4.29 10.09 -0.70
C VAL A 52 -4.62 9.07 -1.78
N VAL A 53 -4.49 7.80 -1.44
CA VAL A 53 -4.98 6.69 -2.27
C VAL A 53 -5.93 5.87 -1.41
N VAL A 54 -7.13 5.65 -1.92
CA VAL A 54 -8.14 4.78 -1.32
C VAL A 54 -8.25 3.55 -2.20
N PHE A 55 -8.41 2.37 -1.58
CA PHE A 55 -8.51 1.08 -2.26
C PHE A 55 -9.83 0.42 -1.90
N ASP A 56 -10.49 -0.17 -2.89
CA ASP A 56 -11.72 -0.95 -2.67
C ASP A 56 -11.64 -2.31 -3.41
N PRO A 57 -11.96 -3.43 -2.74
CA PRO A 57 -12.08 -3.60 -1.29
C PRO A 57 -10.78 -3.22 -0.54
N PRO A 58 -10.86 -2.86 0.75
CA PRO A 58 -9.68 -2.49 1.53
C PRO A 58 -8.77 -3.70 1.74
N GLY A 59 -7.46 -3.44 1.80
CA GLY A 59 -6.44 -4.44 2.11
C GLY A 59 -6.01 -4.38 3.57
N ASN A 60 -4.85 -4.98 3.85
CA ASN A 60 -4.20 -4.96 5.18
C ASN A 60 -5.06 -5.57 6.30
N ILE A 61 -5.91 -6.53 5.94
CA ILE A 61 -6.78 -7.23 6.90
C ILE A 61 -5.93 -8.24 7.68
N PRO A 62 -5.94 -8.20 9.03
CA PRO A 62 -5.18 -9.14 9.86
C PRO A 62 -5.46 -10.60 9.51
N ASN A 63 -4.41 -11.42 9.54
CA ASN A 63 -4.43 -12.85 9.20
C ASN A 63 -4.76 -13.19 7.73
N GLN A 64 -4.82 -12.21 6.82
CA GLN A 64 -5.08 -12.45 5.39
C GLN A 64 -3.90 -12.13 4.47
N TYR A 65 -2.79 -11.63 5.01
CA TYR A 65 -1.65 -11.14 4.22
C TYR A 65 -1.02 -12.22 3.33
N ALA A 66 -0.81 -13.43 3.84
CA ALA A 66 -0.19 -14.51 3.09
C ALA A 66 -0.95 -14.88 1.81
N GLN A 67 -2.27 -14.66 1.79
CA GLN A 67 -3.14 -14.94 0.64
C GLN A 67 -3.16 -13.79 -0.38
N HIS A 68 -2.91 -12.56 0.07
CA HIS A 68 -3.10 -11.36 -0.74
C HIS A 68 -1.81 -10.62 -1.12
N VAL A 69 -0.70 -10.88 -0.43
CA VAL A 69 0.61 -10.29 -0.68
C VAL A 69 1.58 -11.42 -0.97
N THR A 70 1.61 -11.84 -2.24
CA THR A 70 2.44 -12.95 -2.71
C THR A 70 3.72 -12.45 -3.38
N LEU A 71 4.70 -13.33 -3.50
CA LEU A 71 5.90 -13.06 -4.30
C LEU A 71 5.52 -12.63 -5.72
N PRO A 72 6.25 -11.68 -6.34
CA PRO A 72 6.07 -11.35 -7.74
C PRO A 72 6.25 -12.61 -8.59
N ARG A 73 5.36 -12.82 -9.56
CA ARG A 73 5.58 -13.85 -10.57
C ARG A 73 6.73 -13.38 -11.46
N THR A 74 7.80 -14.18 -11.53
CA THR A 74 8.91 -14.03 -12.49
C THR A 74 8.48 -14.41 -13.89
#